data_AF-A0A454VYN5-F1
#
_entry.id   AF-A0A454VYN5-F1
#
_cell.length_a   1.000
_cell.length_b   1.000
_cell.length_c   1.000
_cell.angle_alpha   90.00
_cell.angle_beta   90.00
_cell.angle_gamma   90.00
#
_symmetry.space_group_name_H-M   'P 1'
#
loop_
_entity.id
_entity.type
_entity.pdbx_description
1 polymer ?
#
loop_
_entity_poly.entity_id
_entity_poly.type
_entity_poly.pdbx_seq_one_letter_code
_entity_poly.pdbx_strand_id
1 'polypeptide(L)'
;MSGLSAQERGDLAEEMLPVAARLATIVQGDGGREDVAELLGQLNLVQTGALAVVLAGLVDPDRSLGALWGWLDFDEYGRPVEPDQEDRRTLRQLADDTDPADVVDEVAVAAYARGRQVPVTDEERLQGIVRAVGFGTRYWEIDQAHGLYNGSTQRFVTRMRRQYEEQGRAFPEM
;
A
#
# COMPACT_ATOMS: atom_id res chain seq x y z
N MET A 1 9.96 19.03 2.18
CA MET A 1 8.54 19.38 2.24
C MET A 1 7.96 18.66 3.45
N SER A 2 7.46 19.40 4.44
CA SER A 2 6.75 18.80 5.58
C SER A 2 5.41 18.28 5.06
N GLY A 3 5.21 16.96 5.12
CA GLY A 3 3.92 16.36 4.79
C GLY A 3 2.85 16.78 5.78
N LEU A 4 1.58 16.64 5.37
CA LEU A 4 0.42 16.84 6.24
C LEU A 4 0.52 15.94 7.48
N SER A 5 0.11 16.48 8.62
CA SER A 5 -0.07 15.73 9.85
C SER A 5 -1.22 14.72 9.75
N ALA A 6 -1.34 13.81 10.71
CA ALA A 6 -2.44 12.86 10.75
C ALA A 6 -3.81 13.56 10.86
N GLN A 7 -3.89 14.64 11.64
CA GLN A 7 -5.11 15.42 11.81
C GLN A 7 -5.49 16.15 10.52
N GLU A 8 -4.55 16.86 9.90
CA GLU A 8 -4.80 17.56 8.62
C GLU A 8 -5.21 16.60 7.50
N ARG A 9 -4.71 15.35 7.50
CA ARG A 9 -5.16 14.31 6.57
C ARG A 9 -6.61 13.87 6.84
N GLY A 10 -7.00 13.76 8.11
CA GLY A 10 -8.36 13.43 8.51
C GLY A 10 -9.35 14.53 8.11
N ASP A 11 -9.01 15.78 8.43
CA ASP A 11 -9.83 16.95 8.10
C ASP A 11 -10.02 17.05 6.58
N LEU A 12 -8.94 16.88 5.80
CA LEU A 12 -9.01 16.87 4.35
C LEU A 12 -9.88 15.73 3.80
N ALA A 13 -9.84 14.54 4.40
CA ALA A 13 -10.69 13.43 3.97
C ALA A 13 -12.18 13.74 4.22
N GLU A 14 -12.51 14.34 5.36
CA GLU A 14 -13.87 14.77 5.69
C GLU A 14 -14.37 15.84 4.72
N GLU A 15 -13.55 16.83 4.39
CA GLU A 15 -13.85 17.86 3.40
C GLU A 15 -14.11 17.28 2.00
N MET A 16 -13.50 16.15 1.65
CA MET A 16 -13.70 15.50 0.35
C MET A 16 -14.96 14.63 0.27
N LEU A 17 -15.63 14.32 1.39
CA LEU A 17 -16.84 13.48 1.36
C LEU A 17 -17.98 14.05 0.49
N PRO A 18 -18.34 15.35 0.58
CA PRO A 18 -19.35 15.94 -0.29
C PRO A 18 -18.93 15.95 -1.77
N VAL A 19 -17.64 16.14 -2.04
CA VAL A 19 -17.07 16.13 -3.39
C VAL A 19 -17.15 14.72 -3.98
N ALA A 20 -16.80 13.69 -3.20
CA ALA A 20 -16.91 12.28 -3.57
C ALA A 20 -18.36 11.90 -3.88
N ALA A 21 -19.31 12.30 -3.03
CA ALA A 21 -20.73 12.07 -3.25
C ALA A 21 -21.21 12.72 -4.55
N ARG A 22 -20.85 13.98 -4.80
CA ARG A 22 -21.22 14.69 -6.04
C ARG A 22 -20.61 14.04 -7.27
N LEU A 23 -19.34 13.60 -7.21
CA LEU A 23 -18.72 12.90 -8.33
C LEU A 23 -19.42 11.58 -8.61
N ALA A 24 -19.76 10.81 -7.57
CA ALA A 24 -20.45 9.54 -7.71
C ALA A 24 -21.82 9.72 -8.38
N THR A 25 -22.60 10.73 -8.00
CA THR A 25 -23.91 10.99 -8.61
C THR A 25 -23.80 11.43 -10.07
N ILE A 26 -22.83 12.29 -10.40
CA ILE A 26 -22.55 12.69 -11.80
C ILE A 26 -22.24 11.46 -12.66
N VAL A 27 -21.33 10.59 -12.18
CA VAL A 27 -20.92 9.38 -12.90
C VAL A 27 -22.06 8.36 -13.02
N GLN A 28 -23.01 8.36 -12.08
CA GLN A 28 -24.20 7.49 -12.11
C GLN A 28 -25.34 8.03 -12.99
N GLY A 29 -25.16 9.15 -13.68
CA GLY A 29 -26.09 9.65 -14.70
C GLY A 29 -26.74 11.00 -14.41
N ASP A 30 -26.43 11.63 -13.27
CA ASP A 30 -26.94 12.98 -12.96
C ASP A 30 -26.19 14.08 -13.73
N GLY A 31 -25.11 13.74 -14.44
CA GLY A 31 -24.35 14.69 -15.25
C GLY A 31 -23.53 14.04 -16.36
N GLY A 32 -22.75 14.86 -17.05
CA GLY A 32 -21.93 14.46 -18.19
C GLY A 32 -20.43 14.65 -17.97
N ARG A 33 -19.66 14.37 -19.01
CA ARG A 33 -18.19 14.54 -19.01
C ARG A 33 -17.75 15.97 -18.64
N GLU A 34 -18.53 16.97 -19.02
CA GLU A 34 -18.26 18.38 -18.74
C GLU A 34 -18.37 18.68 -17.24
N ASP A 35 -19.39 18.14 -16.56
CA ASP A 35 -19.57 18.30 -15.11
C ASP A 35 -18.44 17.62 -14.32
N VAL A 36 -17.98 16.45 -14.79
CA VAL A 36 -16.81 15.77 -14.21
C VAL A 36 -15.55 16.63 -14.36
N ALA A 37 -15.32 17.17 -15.56
CA ALA A 37 -14.15 18.00 -15.83
C ALA A 37 -14.18 19.30 -15.02
N GLU A 38 -15.34 19.94 -14.88
CA GLU A 38 -15.52 21.12 -14.04
C GLU A 38 -15.22 20.80 -12.57
N LEU A 39 -15.82 19.74 -12.03
CA LEU A 39 -15.63 19.34 -10.63
C LEU A 39 -14.15 19.04 -10.33
N LEU A 40 -13.50 18.25 -11.18
CA LEU A 40 -12.09 17.89 -10.99
C LEU A 40 -11.15 19.08 -11.22
N GLY A 41 -11.52 20.00 -12.12
CA GLY A 41 -10.75 21.22 -12.39
C GLY A 41 -10.69 22.22 -11.23
N GLN A 42 -11.59 22.09 -10.24
CA GLN A 42 -11.61 22.91 -9.03
C GLN A 42 -10.65 22.40 -7.94
N LEU A 43 -10.10 21.19 -8.10
CA LEU A 43 -9.26 20.54 -7.09
C LEU A 43 -7.78 20.71 -7.40
N ASN A 44 -6.99 20.94 -6.35
CA ASN A 44 -5.53 20.87 -6.46
C ASN A 44 -5.04 19.41 -6.33
N LEU A 45 -3.77 19.16 -6.63
CA LEU A 45 -3.18 17.81 -6.62
C LEU A 45 -3.35 17.06 -5.29
N VAL A 46 -3.25 17.77 -4.16
CA VAL A 46 -3.41 17.18 -2.83
C VAL A 46 -4.86 16.77 -2.59
N GLN A 47 -5.81 17.64 -2.97
CA GLN A 47 -7.25 17.35 -2.90
C GLN A 47 -7.65 16.23 -3.85
N THR A 48 -7.11 16.19 -5.07
CA THR A 48 -7.34 15.09 -6.02
C THR A 48 -6.86 13.76 -5.44
N GLY A 49 -5.67 13.75 -4.81
CA GLY A 49 -5.16 12.57 -4.12
C GLY A 49 -6.05 12.14 -2.94
N ALA A 50 -6.49 13.09 -2.12
CA ALA A 50 -7.40 12.82 -1.01
C ALA A 50 -8.76 12.30 -1.49
N LEU A 51 -9.31 12.88 -2.57
CA LEU A 51 -10.57 12.44 -3.19
C LEU A 51 -10.47 10.98 -3.65
N ALA A 52 -9.36 10.58 -4.28
CA ALA A 52 -9.16 9.20 -4.70
C ALA A 52 -9.16 8.23 -3.50
N VAL A 53 -8.49 8.61 -2.40
CA VAL A 53 -8.47 7.81 -1.16
C VAL A 53 -9.87 7.70 -0.54
N VAL A 54 -10.62 8.80 -0.49
CA VAL A 54 -11.98 8.81 0.05
C VAL A 54 -12.91 7.96 -0.79
N LEU A 55 -12.87 8.09 -2.13
CA LEU A 55 -13.66 7.25 -3.04
C LEU A 55 -13.35 5.77 -2.83
N ALA A 56 -12.06 5.39 -2.71
CA ALA A 56 -11.67 4.02 -2.41
C ALA A 56 -12.19 3.55 -1.02
N GLY A 57 -12.17 4.42 -0.01
CA GLY A 57 -12.67 4.12 1.33
C GLY A 57 -14.19 3.99 1.44
N LEU A 58 -14.95 4.56 0.49
CA LEU A 58 -16.42 4.43 0.43
C LEU A 58 -16.88 3.13 -0.23
N VAL A 59 -15.97 2.41 -0.90
CA VAL A 59 -16.29 1.13 -1.54
C VAL A 59 -16.31 0.01 -0.50
N ASP A 60 -17.37 -0.78 -0.51
CA ASP A 60 -17.48 -2.00 0.30
C ASP A 60 -16.61 -3.12 -0.31
N PRO A 61 -15.49 -3.52 0.33
CA PRO A 61 -14.55 -4.49 -0.23
C PRO A 61 -15.11 -5.92 -0.31
N ASP A 62 -16.22 -6.19 0.39
CA ASP A 62 -16.85 -7.51 0.44
C ASP A 62 -17.95 -7.65 -0.63
N ARG A 63 -18.22 -6.59 -1.40
CA ARG A 63 -19.07 -6.68 -2.60
C ARG A 63 -18.34 -7.37 -3.75
N SER A 64 -19.12 -8.09 -4.56
CA SER A 64 -18.62 -8.70 -5.79
C SER A 64 -18.25 -7.65 -6.83
N LEU A 65 -17.28 -7.97 -7.68
CA LEU A 65 -16.87 -7.11 -8.78
C LEU A 65 -18.05 -6.77 -9.69
N GLY A 66 -18.88 -7.76 -10.01
CA GLY A 66 -20.07 -7.54 -10.83
C GLY A 66 -21.05 -6.54 -10.21
N ALA A 67 -21.23 -6.52 -8.89
CA ALA A 67 -22.09 -5.54 -8.24
C ALA A 67 -21.54 -4.10 -8.25
N LEU A 68 -20.23 -3.94 -8.49
CA LEU A 68 -19.55 -2.64 -8.51
C LEU A 68 -19.32 -2.11 -9.93
N TRP A 69 -19.17 -3.01 -10.91
CA TRP A 69 -18.87 -2.68 -12.31
C TRP A 69 -20.05 -2.22 -13.14
N GLY A 70 -21.29 -2.48 -12.71
CA GLY A 70 -22.49 -2.20 -13.52
C GLY A 70 -22.72 -0.73 -13.90
N TRP A 71 -21.88 0.18 -13.44
CA TRP A 71 -21.93 1.62 -13.73
C TRP A 71 -20.68 2.16 -14.43
N LEU A 72 -19.66 1.32 -14.67
CA LEU A 72 -18.36 1.74 -15.22
C LEU A 72 -18.10 1.20 -16.63
N ASP A 73 -18.86 0.19 -17.06
CA ASP A 73 -18.70 -0.42 -18.37
C ASP A 73 -19.89 -0.05 -19.28
N PHE A 74 -19.58 0.33 -20.52
CA PHE A 74 -20.56 0.78 -21.51
C PHE A 74 -20.27 0.12 -22.86
N ASP A 75 -21.31 -0.34 -23.54
CA ASP A 75 -21.20 -0.96 -24.85
C ASP A 75 -20.82 0.07 -25.94
N GLU A 76 -20.62 -0.42 -27.16
CA GLU A 76 -20.31 0.42 -28.34
C GLU A 76 -21.40 1.45 -28.67
N TYR A 77 -22.58 1.33 -28.06
CA TYR A 77 -23.72 2.24 -28.20
C TYR A 77 -23.92 3.15 -26.96
N GLY A 78 -22.99 3.11 -26.00
CA GLY A 78 -23.04 3.92 -24.77
C GLY A 78 -24.07 3.45 -23.75
N ARG A 79 -24.50 2.18 -23.81
CA ARG A 79 -25.43 1.59 -22.83
C ARG A 79 -24.63 0.86 -21.75
N PRO A 80 -25.03 0.92 -20.47
CA PRO A 80 -24.36 0.17 -19.42
C PRO A 80 -24.29 -1.32 -19.79
N VAL A 81 -23.09 -1.90 -19.75
CA VAL A 81 -22.90 -3.33 -19.91
C VAL A 81 -23.39 -3.99 -18.64
N GLU A 82 -24.28 -4.98 -18.77
CA GLU A 82 -24.64 -5.81 -17.62
C GLU A 82 -23.37 -6.52 -17.14
N PRO A 83 -22.91 -6.26 -15.91
CA PRO A 83 -21.71 -6.88 -15.41
C PRO A 83 -21.94 -8.39 -15.34
N ASP A 84 -20.92 -9.17 -15.69
CA ASP A 84 -20.99 -10.62 -15.60
C ASP A 84 -21.27 -11.03 -14.14
N GLN A 85 -22.52 -11.43 -13.88
CA GLN A 85 -22.96 -11.84 -12.54
C GLN A 85 -22.34 -13.17 -12.11
N GLU A 86 -21.66 -13.88 -13.02
CA GLU A 86 -20.95 -15.11 -12.69
C GLU A 86 -19.63 -14.85 -11.95
N ASP A 87 -19.02 -13.66 -12.09
CA ASP A 87 -17.83 -13.29 -11.30
C ASP A 87 -18.22 -12.92 -9.87
N ARG A 88 -18.23 -13.93 -9.01
CA ARG A 88 -18.53 -13.82 -7.57
C ARG A 88 -17.34 -13.35 -6.74
N ARG A 89 -16.19 -13.08 -7.35
CA ARG A 89 -15.02 -12.64 -6.58
C ARG A 89 -15.30 -11.27 -5.99
N THR A 90 -14.98 -11.12 -4.71
CA THR A 90 -15.04 -9.83 -4.02
C THR A 90 -13.83 -8.98 -4.35
N LEU A 91 -13.91 -7.66 -4.15
CA LEU A 91 -12.73 -6.80 -4.28
C LEU A 91 -11.59 -7.24 -3.37
N ARG A 92 -11.91 -7.71 -2.15
CA ARG A 92 -10.92 -8.25 -1.22
C ARG A 92 -10.15 -9.42 -1.82
N GLN A 93 -10.85 -10.37 -2.42
CA GLN A 93 -10.23 -11.53 -3.06
C GLN A 93 -9.34 -11.13 -4.23
N LEU A 94 -9.76 -10.16 -5.02
CA LEU A 94 -8.96 -9.61 -6.13
C LEU A 94 -7.73 -8.84 -5.64
N ALA A 95 -7.84 -8.13 -4.51
CA ALA A 95 -6.72 -7.43 -3.89
C ALA A 95 -5.69 -8.42 -3.32
N ASP A 96 -6.15 -9.53 -2.73
CA ASP A 96 -5.30 -10.58 -2.16
C ASP A 96 -4.65 -11.47 -3.24
N ASP A 97 -5.23 -11.55 -4.44
CA ASP A 97 -4.60 -12.16 -5.64
C ASP A 97 -3.41 -11.31 -6.17
N THR A 98 -3.21 -10.10 -5.63
CA THR A 98 -1.96 -9.35 -5.83
C THR A 98 -0.92 -9.96 -4.91
N ASP A 99 -0.03 -10.79 -5.47
CA ASP A 99 0.98 -11.55 -4.74
C ASP A 99 1.69 -10.67 -3.67
N PRO A 100 1.50 -10.93 -2.36
CA PRO A 100 2.17 -10.17 -1.29
C PRO A 100 3.67 -10.48 -1.18
N ALA A 101 4.24 -11.22 -2.14
CA ALA A 101 5.55 -11.85 -2.05
C ALA A 101 6.77 -10.91 -2.03
N ASP A 102 6.65 -9.60 -2.33
CA ASP A 102 7.84 -8.76 -2.56
C ASP A 102 7.84 -7.40 -1.85
N VAL A 103 6.87 -7.09 -0.99
CA VAL A 103 6.87 -5.80 -0.28
C VAL A 103 7.43 -5.97 1.13
N VAL A 104 8.68 -5.55 1.31
CA VAL A 104 9.32 -5.42 2.62
C VAL A 104 8.53 -4.43 3.48
N ASP A 105 8.06 -4.86 4.67
CA ASP A 105 7.42 -3.96 5.62
C ASP A 105 8.45 -3.01 6.25
N GLU A 106 8.56 -1.80 5.69
CA GLU A 106 9.45 -0.74 6.18
C GLU A 106 9.23 -0.37 7.65
N VAL A 107 8.01 -0.55 8.18
CA VAL A 107 7.71 -0.30 9.59
C VAL A 107 8.34 -1.39 10.46
N ALA A 108 8.20 -2.65 10.06
CA ALA A 108 8.84 -3.78 10.74
C ALA A 108 10.38 -3.67 10.66
N VAL A 109 10.94 -3.33 9.50
CA VAL A 109 12.38 -3.05 9.32
C VAL A 109 12.86 -1.96 10.27
N ALA A 110 12.17 -0.83 10.31
CA ALA A 110 12.55 0.29 11.17
C ALA A 110 12.35 -0.01 12.66
N ALA A 111 11.41 -0.86 13.04
CA ALA A 111 11.24 -1.33 14.41
C ALA A 111 12.38 -2.29 14.80
N TYR A 112 12.70 -3.25 13.93
CA TYR A 112 13.79 -4.21 14.12
C TYR A 112 15.14 -3.51 14.26
N ALA A 113 15.46 -2.55 13.38
CA ALA A 113 16.71 -1.79 13.41
C ALA A 113 16.91 -1.00 14.72
N ARG A 114 15.83 -0.66 15.42
CA ARG A 114 15.86 0.01 16.73
C ARG A 114 15.88 -0.96 17.92
N GLY A 115 16.01 -2.26 17.66
CA GLY A 115 16.06 -3.29 18.70
C GLY A 115 14.69 -3.69 19.27
N ARG A 116 13.57 -3.37 18.58
CA ARG A 116 12.25 -3.85 19.01
C ARG A 116 12.04 -5.29 18.51
N GLN A 117 11.54 -6.15 19.40
CA GLN A 117 11.14 -7.51 19.03
C GLN A 117 9.83 -7.45 18.24
N VAL A 118 9.94 -7.55 16.93
CA VAL A 118 8.82 -7.64 15.99
C VAL A 118 9.00 -8.90 15.12
N PRO A 119 7.91 -9.57 14.73
CA PRO A 119 8.01 -10.62 13.71
C PRO A 119 8.52 -10.00 12.41
N VAL A 120 9.53 -10.63 11.82
CA VAL A 120 10.15 -10.20 10.55
C VAL A 120 10.49 -11.42 9.72
N THR A 121 10.37 -11.28 8.40
CA THR A 121 10.91 -12.21 7.41
C THR A 121 12.43 -12.14 7.35
N ASP A 122 13.07 -13.08 6.65
CA ASP A 122 14.52 -13.06 6.43
C ASP A 122 14.96 -11.80 5.66
N GLU A 123 14.16 -11.33 4.69
CA GLU A 123 14.47 -10.12 3.91
C GLU A 123 14.34 -8.86 4.77
N GLU A 124 13.25 -8.71 5.52
CA GLU A 124 13.05 -7.58 6.45
C GLU A 124 14.13 -7.56 7.55
N ARG A 125 14.52 -8.74 8.04
CA ARG A 125 15.61 -8.87 9.00
C ARG A 125 16.93 -8.40 8.41
N LEU A 126 17.25 -8.80 7.18
CA LEU A 126 18.46 -8.36 6.49
C LEU A 126 18.49 -6.84 6.34
N GLN A 127 17.41 -6.23 5.87
CA GLN A 127 17.32 -4.78 5.74
C GLN A 127 17.37 -4.06 7.09
N GLY A 128 16.77 -4.65 8.13
CA GLY A 128 16.86 -4.13 9.49
C GLY A 128 18.29 -4.12 10.01
N ILE A 129 19.08 -5.17 9.70
CA ILE A 129 20.51 -5.24 10.04
C ILE A 129 21.30 -4.19 9.26
N VAL A 130 21.11 -4.09 7.93
CA VAL A 130 21.76 -3.08 7.08
C VAL A 130 21.53 -1.68 7.66
N ARG A 131 20.28 -1.35 7.96
CA ARG A 131 19.90 -0.05 8.53
C ARG A 131 20.54 0.19 9.90
N ALA A 132 20.60 -0.83 10.77
CA ALA A 132 21.23 -0.72 12.09
C ALA A 132 22.76 -0.50 12.00
N VAL A 133 23.43 -1.20 11.08
CA VAL A 133 24.88 -1.02 10.81
C VAL A 133 25.15 0.35 10.21
N GLY A 134 24.28 0.84 9.32
CA GLY A 134 24.35 2.21 8.80
C GLY A 134 24.25 3.29 9.89
N PHE A 135 23.66 2.97 11.05
CA PHE A 135 23.68 3.83 12.24
C PHE A 135 24.88 3.61 13.18
N GLY A 136 25.83 2.77 12.79
CA GLY A 136 27.02 2.44 13.57
C GLY A 136 26.85 1.30 14.57
N THR A 137 25.70 0.62 14.58
CA THR A 137 25.44 -0.51 15.47
C THR A 137 26.24 -1.74 15.05
N ARG A 138 26.92 -2.39 15.98
CA ARG A 138 27.68 -3.62 15.74
C ARG A 138 26.78 -4.86 15.85
N TYR A 139 27.14 -5.94 15.18
CA TYR A 139 26.33 -7.18 15.18
C TYR A 139 26.05 -7.75 16.58
N TRP A 140 27.00 -7.67 17.51
CA TRP A 140 26.79 -8.17 18.87
C TRP A 140 25.79 -7.29 19.65
N GLU A 141 25.67 -6.00 19.33
CA GLU A 141 24.66 -5.10 19.91
C GLU A 141 23.27 -5.42 19.37
N ILE A 142 23.18 -5.78 18.08
CA ILE A 142 21.93 -6.29 17.47
C ILE A 142 21.52 -7.61 18.12
N ASP A 143 22.46 -8.55 18.30
CA ASP A 143 22.19 -9.82 18.98
C ASP A 143 21.66 -9.57 20.39
N GLN A 144 22.31 -8.68 21.15
CA GLN A 144 21.89 -8.32 22.50
C GLN A 144 20.49 -7.68 22.53
N ALA A 145 20.23 -6.72 21.64
CA ALA A 145 18.95 -6.00 21.58
C ALA A 145 17.77 -6.94 21.31
N HIS A 146 18.00 -8.02 20.55
CA HIS A 146 16.97 -8.99 20.19
C HIS A 146 16.95 -10.25 21.06
N GLY A 147 17.84 -10.35 22.06
CA GLY A 147 17.93 -11.53 22.93
C GLY A 147 18.47 -12.77 22.21
N LEU A 148 19.30 -12.58 21.19
CA LEU A 148 19.92 -13.64 20.41
C LEU A 148 21.28 -14.05 21.00
N TYR A 149 21.71 -15.28 20.67
CA TYR A 149 23.08 -15.71 20.95
C TYR A 149 24.10 -14.84 20.21
N ASN A 150 25.21 -14.52 20.88
CA ASN A 150 26.30 -13.76 20.27
C ASN A 150 26.83 -14.45 19.00
N GLY A 151 26.86 -13.70 17.89
CA GLY A 151 27.27 -14.15 16.57
C GLY A 151 26.11 -14.66 15.70
N SER A 152 24.87 -14.65 16.21
CA SER A 152 23.68 -15.09 15.45
C SER A 152 23.47 -14.19 14.22
N THR A 153 23.53 -12.88 14.40
CA THR A 153 23.39 -11.89 13.32
C THR A 153 24.49 -12.04 12.27
N GLN A 154 25.74 -12.28 12.68
CA GLN A 154 26.84 -12.51 11.74
C GLN A 154 26.62 -13.77 10.90
N ARG A 155 26.23 -14.89 11.51
CA ARG A 155 25.93 -16.14 10.79
C ARG A 155 24.76 -15.97 9.83
N PHE A 156 23.73 -15.23 10.27
CA PHE A 156 22.58 -14.90 9.44
C PHE A 156 23.01 -14.12 8.18
N VAL A 157 23.78 -13.05 8.33
CA VAL A 157 24.30 -12.24 7.21
C VAL A 157 25.15 -13.09 6.26
N THR A 158 26.03 -13.95 6.78
CA THR A 158 26.83 -14.87 5.94
C THR A 158 25.96 -15.83 5.15
N ARG A 159 24.91 -16.40 5.76
CA ARG A 159 23.94 -17.26 5.07
C ARG A 159 23.20 -16.51 3.96
N MET A 160 22.71 -15.30 4.25
CA MET A 160 22.00 -14.48 3.26
C MET A 160 22.91 -14.08 2.10
N ARG A 161 24.18 -13.75 2.37
CA ARG A 161 25.15 -13.42 1.31
C ARG A 161 25.34 -14.57 0.33
N ARG A 162 25.48 -15.80 0.84
CA ARG A 162 25.57 -16.99 0.00
C ARG A 162 24.30 -17.22 -0.81
N GLN A 163 23.13 -17.05 -0.20
CA GLN A 163 21.85 -17.18 -0.90
C GLN A 163 21.70 -16.16 -2.04
N TYR A 164 22.11 -14.91 -1.82
CA TYR A 164 22.10 -13.87 -2.84
C TYR A 164 23.06 -14.21 -4.00
N GLU A 165 24.26 -14.70 -3.70
CA GLU A 165 25.23 -15.14 -4.70
C GLU A 165 24.70 -16.31 -5.54
N GLU A 166 24.10 -17.33 -4.90
CA GLU A 166 23.46 -18.47 -5.58
C GLU A 166 22.29 -18.05 -6.49
N GLN A 167 21.60 -16.96 -6.13
CA GLN A 167 20.50 -16.38 -6.91
C GLN A 167 20.97 -15.36 -7.97
N GLY A 168 22.27 -15.06 -8.06
CA GLY A 168 22.80 -14.02 -8.96
C GLY A 168 22.37 -12.60 -8.59
N ARG A 169 21.96 -12.37 -7.34
CA ARG A 169 21.52 -11.07 -6.81
C ARG A 169 22.67 -10.33 -6.13
N ALA A 170 22.67 -9.00 -6.23
CA ALA A 170 23.62 -8.16 -5.51
C ALA A 170 23.25 -8.08 -4.03
N PHE A 171 24.21 -8.39 -3.14
CA PHE A 171 24.00 -8.27 -1.70
C PHE A 171 23.99 -6.78 -1.28
N PRO A 172 23.12 -6.36 -0.34
CA PRO A 172 23.05 -4.98 0.11
C PRO A 172 24.38 -4.47 0.69
N GLU A 173 24.68 -3.19 0.46
CA GLU A 173 25.80 -2.52 1.13
C GLU A 173 25.49 -2.37 2.63
N MET A 174 26.51 -2.56 3.47
CA MET A 174 26.41 -2.54 4.94
C MET A 174 27.14 -1.35 5.51
#